data_AF-A0A160F412-F1
#
_entry.id   AF-A0A160F412-F1
#
_cell.length_a   1.000
_cell.length_b   1.000
_cell.length_c   1.000
_cell.angle_alpha   90.00
_cell.angle_beta   90.00
_cell.angle_gamma   90.00
#
_symmetry.space_group_name_H-M   'P 1'
#
loop_
_entity.id
_entity.type
_entity.pdbx_description
1 polymer ?
#
loop_
_entity_poly.entity_id
_entity_poly.type
_entity_poly.pdbx_seq_one_letter_code
_entity_poly.pdbx_strand_id
1 'polypeptide(L)'
;MILILTNEEFTMLLLHMNIMRKEIKKALKRNYGLFEGKKKVACYDSITAALSEQLEEKGECDSYNVEIDDEQATMLHSFLSFYTQELKRQAEQEKIEYKENETLQLLESVLRKVEEGCAA
;
A
#
# COMPACT_ATOMS: atom_id res chain seq x y z
N MET A 1 -4.93 -9.21 11.36
CA MET A 1 -5.88 -9.12 10.23
C MET A 1 -5.38 -9.98 9.06
N ILE A 2 -6.28 -10.60 8.28
CA ILE A 2 -5.91 -11.30 7.03
C ILE A 2 -6.44 -10.48 5.86
N LEU A 3 -5.55 -10.00 5.01
CA LEU A 3 -5.86 -9.27 3.79
C LEU A 3 -5.81 -10.22 2.59
N ILE A 4 -6.95 -10.42 1.91
CA ILE A 4 -7.05 -11.30 0.75
C ILE A 4 -6.93 -10.48 -0.53
N LEU A 5 -5.84 -10.67 -1.27
CA LEU A 5 -5.52 -9.92 -2.50
C LEU A 5 -5.52 -10.85 -3.71
N THR A 6 -6.05 -10.38 -4.84
CA THR A 6 -5.82 -11.05 -6.13
C THR A 6 -4.35 -10.87 -6.57
N ASN A 7 -3.91 -11.65 -7.56
CA ASN A 7 -2.56 -11.48 -8.11
C ASN A 7 -2.28 -10.04 -8.60
N GLU A 8 -3.25 -9.43 -9.27
CA GLU A 8 -3.12 -8.07 -9.80
C GLU A 8 -3.01 -7.05 -8.67
N GLU A 9 -3.91 -7.12 -7.68
CA GLU A 9 -3.89 -6.23 -6.52
C GLU A 9 -2.58 -6.35 -5.73
N PHE A 10 -2.13 -7.58 -5.50
CA PHE A 10 -0.92 -7.89 -4.77
C PHE A 10 0.33 -7.36 -5.48
N THR A 11 0.48 -7.68 -6.76
CA THR A 11 1.67 -7.31 -7.54
C THR A 11 1.73 -5.80 -7.72
N MET A 12 0.58 -5.17 -7.98
CA MET A 12 0.45 -3.71 -8.06
C MET A 12 0.83 -3.07 -6.72
N LEU A 13 0.25 -3.53 -5.60
CA LEU A 13 0.53 -2.97 -4.28
C LEU A 13 2.03 -3.04 -3.96
N LEU A 14 2.63 -4.23 -4.12
CA LEU A 14 4.05 -4.45 -3.85
C LEU A 14 4.94 -3.55 -4.72
N LEU A 15 4.63 -3.42 -6.01
CA LEU A 15 5.38 -2.57 -6.93
C LEU A 15 5.31 -1.10 -6.50
N HIS A 16 4.11 -0.58 -6.27
CA HIS A 16 3.92 0.83 -5.92
C HIS A 16 4.52 1.17 -4.55
N MET A 17 4.40 0.26 -3.56
CA MET A 17 5.05 0.46 -2.27
C MET A 17 6.58 0.52 -2.39
N ASN A 18 7.17 -0.33 -3.22
CA ASN A 18 8.62 -0.32 -3.45
C ASN A 18 9.10 0.96 -4.15
N ILE A 19 8.37 1.42 -5.18
CA ILE A 19 8.67 2.68 -5.89
C ILE A 19 8.59 3.87 -4.92
N MET A 20 7.54 3.91 -4.08
CA MET A 20 7.28 5.05 -3.19
C MET A 20 8.14 5.05 -1.93
N ARG A 21 8.88 3.97 -1.63
CA ARG A 21 9.65 3.81 -0.39
C ARG A 21 10.53 5.02 -0.05
N LYS A 22 11.27 5.56 -1.04
CA LYS A 22 12.18 6.69 -0.82
C LYS A 22 11.43 7.96 -0.39
N GLU A 23 10.31 8.24 -1.04
CA GLU A 23 9.52 9.43 -0.77
C GLU A 23 8.73 9.29 0.54
N ILE A 24 8.16 8.12 0.80
CA ILE A 24 7.50 7.80 2.07
C ILE A 24 8.49 7.91 3.24
N LYS A 25 9.70 7.38 3.11
CA LYS A 25 10.75 7.51 4.14
C LYS A 25 11.07 8.97 4.46
N LYS A 26 11.16 9.84 3.46
CA LYS A 26 11.38 11.28 3.67
C LYS A 26 10.18 11.91 4.38
N ALA A 27 8.96 11.62 3.91
CA ALA A 27 7.72 12.15 4.47
C ALA A 27 7.55 11.74 5.95
N LEU A 28 7.73 10.46 6.28
CA LEU A 28 7.59 9.94 7.64
C LEU A 28 8.61 10.57 8.60
N LYS A 29 9.87 10.69 8.20
CA LYS A 29 10.89 11.35 9.03
C LYS A 29 10.63 12.85 9.24
N ARG A 30 10.06 13.51 8.23
CA ARG A 30 9.69 14.93 8.33
C ARG A 30 8.50 15.14 9.27
N ASN A 31 7.49 14.27 9.18
CA ASN A 31 6.23 14.44 9.91
C ASN A 31 6.30 13.96 11.36
N TYR A 32 7.07 12.89 11.65
CA TYR A 32 7.14 12.27 12.98
C TYR A 32 8.50 12.47 13.67
N GLY A 33 9.44 13.18 13.04
CA GLY A 33 10.80 13.34 13.54
C GLY A 33 11.67 12.08 13.36
N LEU A 34 12.92 12.14 13.84
CA LEU A 34 13.93 11.14 13.52
C LEU A 34 13.64 9.76 14.15
N PHE A 35 13.19 9.72 15.41
CA PHE A 35 13.03 8.46 16.14
C PHE A 35 11.72 7.76 15.78
N GLU A 36 10.59 8.45 15.92
CA GLU A 36 9.28 7.88 15.58
C GLU A 36 9.16 7.65 14.07
N GLY A 37 9.70 8.55 13.24
CA GLY A 37 9.77 8.34 11.80
C GLY A 37 10.58 7.09 11.40
N LYS A 38 11.60 6.69 12.17
CA LYS A 38 12.31 5.41 11.92
C LYS A 38 11.41 4.20 12.21
N LYS A 39 10.62 4.22 13.28
CA LYS A 39 9.66 3.14 13.59
C LYS A 39 8.61 3.00 12.51
N LYS A 40 8.04 4.13 12.07
CA LYS A 40 7.05 4.15 10.98
C LYS A 40 7.63 3.64 9.65
N VAL A 41 8.88 3.97 9.35
CA VAL A 41 9.58 3.39 8.18
C VAL A 41 9.79 1.89 8.34
N ALA A 42 10.13 1.40 9.53
CA ALA A 42 10.27 -0.03 9.78
C ALA A 42 8.94 -0.78 9.62
N CYS A 43 7.83 -0.20 10.09
CA CYS A 43 6.48 -0.73 9.86
C CYS A 43 6.17 -0.81 8.36
N TYR A 44 6.40 0.27 7.60
CA TYR A 44 6.24 0.26 6.14
C TYR A 44 7.10 -0.83 5.46
N ASP A 45 8.37 -0.91 5.83
CA ASP A 45 9.31 -1.91 5.28
C ASP A 45 8.88 -3.35 5.65
N SER A 46 8.30 -3.56 6.83
CA SER A 46 7.80 -4.88 7.25
C SER A 46 6.64 -5.38 6.40
N ILE A 47 5.74 -4.47 5.95
CA ILE A 47 4.64 -4.83 5.03
C ILE A 47 5.23 -5.26 3.69
N THR A 48 6.16 -4.48 3.14
CA THR A 48 6.80 -4.85 1.87
C THR A 48 7.57 -6.16 1.96
N ALA A 49 8.20 -6.44 3.10
CA ALA A 49 8.90 -7.70 3.32
C ALA A 49 7.93 -8.90 3.35
N ALA A 50 6.82 -8.79 4.07
CA ALA A 50 5.79 -9.84 4.13
C ALA A 50 5.17 -10.11 2.75
N LEU A 51 4.92 -9.07 1.97
CA LEU A 51 4.47 -9.20 0.58
C LEU A 51 5.54 -9.89 -0.28
N SER A 52 6.80 -9.44 -0.24
CA SER A 52 7.88 -10.06 -1.01
C SER A 52 8.07 -11.55 -0.66
N GLU A 53 8.03 -11.90 0.62
CA GLU A 53 8.17 -13.28 1.09
C GLU A 53 7.06 -14.18 0.54
N GLN A 54 5.80 -13.73 0.57
CA GLN A 54 4.71 -14.52 -0.01
C GLN A 54 4.84 -14.72 -1.52
N LEU A 55 5.37 -13.74 -2.25
CA LEU A 55 5.61 -13.87 -3.69
C LEU A 55 6.72 -14.89 -3.97
N GLU A 56 7.79 -14.87 -3.17
CA GLU A 56 8.91 -15.81 -3.30
C GLU A 56 8.50 -17.25 -2.95
N GLU A 57 7.67 -17.43 -1.92
CA GLU A 57 7.21 -18.75 -1.48
C GLU A 57 6.17 -19.37 -2.40
N LYS A 58 5.18 -18.59 -2.86
CA LYS A 58 4.03 -19.11 -3.61
C LYS A 58 4.18 -18.97 -5.12
N GLY A 59 5.07 -18.08 -5.58
CA GLY A 59 5.06 -17.62 -6.96
C GLY A 59 3.74 -16.92 -7.32
N GLU A 60 3.46 -16.80 -8.61
CA GLU A 60 2.18 -16.30 -9.10
C GLU A 60 1.05 -17.26 -8.74
N CYS A 61 0.04 -16.77 -8.00
CA CYS A 61 -1.14 -17.54 -7.64
C CYS A 61 -2.40 -16.65 -7.71
N ASP A 62 -3.59 -17.28 -7.76
CA ASP A 62 -4.85 -16.56 -7.92
C ASP A 62 -5.16 -15.59 -6.76
N SER A 63 -4.71 -15.94 -5.55
CA SER A 63 -4.95 -15.13 -4.35
C SER A 63 -3.88 -15.28 -3.27
N TYR A 64 -3.59 -14.17 -2.60
CA TYR A 64 -2.62 -14.06 -1.52
C TYR A 64 -3.35 -13.69 -0.22
N ASN A 65 -3.02 -14.42 0.86
CA ASN A 65 -3.56 -14.19 2.20
C ASN A 65 -2.48 -13.54 3.04
N VAL A 66 -2.43 -12.21 3.07
CA VAL A 66 -1.38 -11.45 3.74
C VAL A 66 -1.80 -11.19 5.18
N GLU A 67 -1.06 -11.79 6.12
CA GLU A 67 -1.25 -11.50 7.54
C GLU A 67 -0.59 -10.17 7.89
N ILE A 68 -1.39 -9.22 8.38
CA ILE A 68 -0.90 -7.94 8.88
C ILE A 68 -1.48 -7.61 10.25
N ASP A 69 -0.69 -6.97 11.10
CA ASP A 69 -1.14 -6.46 12.39
C ASP A 69 -1.85 -5.09 12.26
N ASP A 70 -2.40 -4.59 13.36
CA ASP A 70 -3.18 -3.34 13.37
C ASP A 70 -2.32 -2.10 13.03
N GLU A 71 -1.03 -2.11 13.39
CA GLU A 71 -0.12 -1.01 13.05
C GLU A 71 0.17 -1.01 11.55
N GLN A 72 0.40 -2.19 10.98
CA GLN A 72 0.60 -2.40 9.56
C GLN A 72 -0.66 -2.06 8.75
N ALA A 73 -1.83 -2.46 9.21
CA ALA A 73 -3.11 -2.10 8.57
C ALA A 73 -3.34 -0.59 8.59
N THR A 74 -3.06 0.07 9.71
CA THR A 74 -3.12 1.54 9.85
C THR A 74 -2.14 2.24 8.91
N MET A 75 -0.91 1.72 8.81
CA MET A 75 0.12 2.23 7.91
C MET A 75 -0.28 2.09 6.44
N LEU A 76 -0.79 0.90 6.07
CA LEU A 76 -1.22 0.58 4.72
C LEU A 76 -2.41 1.44 4.30
N HIS A 77 -3.41 1.58 5.17
CA HIS A 77 -4.53 2.50 4.98
C HIS A 77 -4.02 3.93 4.76
N SER A 78 -3.19 4.45 5.67
CA SER A 78 -2.65 5.81 5.58
C SER A 78 -1.87 6.05 4.27
N PHE A 79 -1.08 5.07 3.85
CA PHE A 79 -0.37 5.10 2.58
C PHE A 79 -1.34 5.13 1.39
N LEU A 80 -2.28 4.18 1.32
CA LEU A 80 -3.20 4.04 0.19
C LEU A 80 -4.17 5.22 0.07
N SER A 81 -4.71 5.73 1.17
CA SER A 81 -5.59 6.91 1.15
C SER A 81 -4.85 8.14 0.63
N PHE A 82 -3.63 8.38 1.11
CA PHE A 82 -2.80 9.48 0.60
C PHE A 82 -2.42 9.28 -0.86
N TYR A 83 -1.96 8.08 -1.21
CA TYR A 83 -1.40 7.81 -2.52
C TYR A 83 -2.45 7.85 -3.63
N THR A 84 -3.64 7.26 -3.40
CA THR A 84 -4.75 7.34 -4.36
C THR A 84 -5.22 8.77 -4.58
N GLN A 85 -5.33 9.59 -3.53
CA GLN A 85 -5.65 11.01 -3.67
C GLN A 85 -4.60 11.77 -4.46
N GLU A 86 -3.32 11.50 -4.20
CA GLU A 86 -2.21 12.16 -4.88
C GLU A 86 -2.14 11.77 -6.37
N LEU A 87 -2.41 10.50 -6.71
CA LEU A 87 -2.52 10.05 -8.11
C LEU A 87 -3.65 10.75 -8.84
N LYS A 88 -4.84 10.87 -8.23
CA LYS A 88 -5.97 11.60 -8.81
C LYS A 88 -5.61 13.06 -9.06
N ARG A 89 -5.01 13.72 -8.06
CA ARG A 89 -4.55 15.11 -8.15
C ARG A 89 -3.56 15.30 -9.30
N GLN A 90 -2.60 14.40 -9.46
CA GLN A 90 -1.62 14.46 -10.55
C GLN A 90 -2.26 14.19 -11.91
N ALA A 91 -3.16 13.21 -12.00
CA ALA A 91 -3.88 12.93 -13.24
C ALA A 91 -4.73 14.12 -13.70
N GLU A 92 -5.39 14.84 -12.78
CA GLU A 92 -6.11 16.07 -13.10
C GLU A 92 -5.19 17.18 -13.62
N GLN A 93 -4.01 17.33 -13.03
CA GLN A 93 -3.02 18.32 -13.46
C GLN A 93 -2.48 18.03 -14.86
N GLU A 94 -2.22 16.77 -15.16
CA GLU A 94 -1.72 16.29 -16.45
C GLU A 94 -2.84 16.04 -17.47
N LYS A 95 -4.12 16.28 -17.11
CA LYS A 95 -5.30 16.03 -17.93
C LYS A 95 -5.42 14.58 -18.43
N ILE A 96 -5.01 13.63 -17.58
CA ILE A 96 -5.14 12.20 -17.81
C ILE A 96 -6.50 11.75 -17.28
N GLU A 97 -7.30 11.07 -18.11
CA GLU A 97 -8.56 10.45 -17.67
C GLU A 97 -8.23 9.24 -16.79
N TYR A 98 -8.68 9.27 -15.55
CA TYR A 98 -8.31 8.26 -14.54
C TYR A 98 -9.49 7.50 -13.95
N LYS A 99 -10.75 7.89 -14.26
CA LYS A 99 -11.93 7.25 -13.66
C LYS A 99 -12.07 5.78 -14.06
N GLU A 100 -11.65 5.46 -15.28
CA GLU A 100 -11.66 4.10 -15.83
C GLU A 100 -10.26 3.46 -15.80
N ASN A 101 -9.29 4.07 -15.12
CA ASN A 101 -7.93 3.54 -15.05
C ASN A 101 -7.89 2.32 -14.11
N GLU A 102 -7.53 1.17 -14.68
CA GLU A 102 -7.48 -0.12 -13.97
C GLU A 102 -6.53 -0.09 -12.77
N THR A 103 -5.35 0.54 -12.89
CA THR A 103 -4.39 0.64 -11.78
C THR A 103 -4.97 1.39 -10.58
N LEU A 104 -5.66 2.51 -10.82
CA LEU A 104 -6.30 3.26 -9.75
C LEU A 104 -7.46 2.48 -9.11
N GLN A 105 -8.26 1.79 -9.91
CA GLN A 105 -9.35 0.95 -9.40
C GLN A 105 -8.83 -0.20 -8.54
N LEU A 106 -7.70 -0.82 -8.92
CA LEU A 106 -7.03 -1.83 -8.11
C LEU A 106 -6.54 -1.24 -6.78
N LEU A 107 -5.90 -0.06 -6.78
CA LEU A 107 -5.46 0.61 -5.54
C LEU A 107 -6.63 0.92 -4.60
N GLU A 108 -7.75 1.40 -5.15
CA GLU A 108 -8.97 1.68 -4.40
C GLU A 108 -9.65 0.40 -3.88
N SER A 109 -9.58 -0.71 -4.62
CA SER A 109 -10.03 -2.03 -4.17
C SER A 109 -9.24 -2.47 -2.95
N VAL A 110 -7.89 -2.39 -3.01
CA VAL A 110 -7.02 -2.71 -1.87
C VAL A 110 -7.32 -1.82 -0.67
N LEU A 111 -7.48 -0.50 -0.89
CA LEU A 111 -7.82 0.43 0.19
C LEU A 111 -9.12 0.02 0.90
N ARG A 112 -10.16 -0.30 0.15
CA ARG A 112 -11.45 -0.75 0.70
C ARG A 112 -11.32 -2.03 1.52
N LYS A 113 -10.56 -3.00 1.04
CA LYS A 113 -10.31 -4.25 1.78
C LYS A 113 -9.58 -4.01 3.10
N VAL A 114 -8.67 -3.04 3.14
CA VAL A 114 -8.01 -2.62 4.38
C VAL A 114 -8.99 -1.91 5.31
N GLU A 115 -9.87 -1.04 4.79
CA GLU A 115 -10.91 -0.37 5.59
C GLU A 115 -11.89 -1.36 6.23
N GLU A 116 -12.36 -2.34 5.45
CA GLU A 116 -13.27 -3.39 5.93
C GLU A 116 -12.61 -4.27 7.00
N GLY A 117 -11.32 -4.57 6.85
CA GLY A 117 -10.55 -5.32 7.84
C GLY A 117 -10.21 -4.52 9.11
N CYS A 118 -10.12 -3.20 9.03
CA CYS A 118 -9.91 -2.30 10.18
C CYS A 118 -11.20 -1.97 10.96
N ALA A 119 -12.37 -2.17 10.35
CA ALA A 119 -13.68 -1.87 10.97
C ALA A 119 -14.29 -3.04 11.76
N ALA A 120 -13.64 -4.21 11.75
CA ALA A 120 -14.05 -5.43 12.43
C ALA A 120 -13.31 -5.63 13.75
#